data_AF-E9JBG1-F1
#
_entry.id   AF-E9JBG1-F1
#
_cell.length_a   1.000
_cell.length_b   1.000
_cell.length_c   1.000
_cell.angle_alpha   90.00
_cell.angle_beta   90.00
_cell.angle_gamma   90.00
#
_symmetry.space_group_name_H-M   'P 1'
#
loop_
_entity.id
_entity.type
_entity.pdbx_description
1 polymer ?
#
loop_
_entity_poly.entity_id
_entity_poly.type
_entity_poly.pdbx_seq_one_letter_code
_entity_poly.pdbx_strand_id
1 'polypeptide(L)'
;IAPGCTSGYDSNKEKVHFFYVPKDENMIKLWQSALKRKDFIVKAKQPVCEKHFLHTDILWNRTICDDKGHILEETEKTQINIQKENESKIEDVLNTEVSNIDNGENKNLTSLSFNDIINIVDNKHLHIPPQWTYTTSTTYMKHFNKNIKLLIFYLPMVSTIKNYEDKCNIYLQKEVILKENMLLEINILKQPIIIDIPFDVQIHNIIESVEQLKETLFSVNNLNVCLGAVNVTNEIEEIGYDLAYKDISGTWRHKKCTLIISHLLK
;
A
#
# COMPACT_ATOMS: atom_id res chain seq x y z
N ILE A 1 25.54 -3.34 9.77
CA ILE A 1 25.50 -2.26 10.79
C ILE A 1 24.19 -2.19 11.58
N ALA A 2 23.12 -2.80 11.08
CA ALA A 2 21.85 -2.87 11.79
C ALA A 2 21.98 -3.69 13.09
N PRO A 3 21.48 -3.17 14.23
CA PRO A 3 21.60 -3.85 15.51
C PRO A 3 20.84 -5.19 15.49
N GLY A 4 21.47 -6.24 16.03
CA GLY A 4 20.90 -7.59 16.08
C GLY A 4 20.88 -8.36 14.75
N CYS A 5 21.29 -7.75 13.64
CA CYS A 5 21.34 -8.41 12.35
C CYS A 5 22.69 -9.09 12.11
N THR A 6 22.65 -10.40 11.82
CA THR A 6 23.83 -11.23 11.56
C THR A 6 24.09 -11.46 10.08
N SER A 7 23.25 -10.93 9.17
CA SER A 7 23.37 -11.21 7.73
C SER A 7 24.72 -10.84 7.13
N GLY A 8 25.43 -9.85 7.71
CA GLY A 8 26.77 -9.46 7.26
C GLY A 8 27.93 -10.16 7.98
N TYR A 9 27.66 -11.18 8.80
CA TYR A 9 28.70 -11.89 9.55
C TYR A 9 29.15 -13.12 8.77
N ASP A 10 30.44 -13.44 8.80
CA ASP A 10 30.99 -14.62 8.10
C ASP A 10 30.36 -15.95 8.54
N SER A 11 29.81 -15.99 9.75
CA SER A 11 29.07 -17.13 10.29
C SER A 11 27.69 -17.35 9.65
N ASN A 12 27.10 -16.32 9.03
CA ASN A 12 25.79 -16.41 8.40
C ASN A 12 25.95 -16.81 6.93
N LYS A 13 25.43 -17.99 6.57
CA LYS A 13 25.52 -18.55 5.22
C LYS A 13 24.39 -18.09 4.29
N GLU A 14 23.41 -17.35 4.81
CA GLU A 14 22.28 -16.84 4.04
C GLU A 14 22.73 -15.76 3.05
N LYS A 15 22.32 -15.89 1.78
CA LYS A 15 22.59 -14.88 0.76
C LYS A 15 21.45 -13.87 0.73
N VAL A 16 21.76 -12.63 1.06
CA VAL A 16 20.83 -11.49 1.02
C VAL A 16 21.43 -10.33 0.24
N HIS A 17 20.61 -9.44 -0.33
CA HIS A 17 21.13 -8.18 -0.88
C HIS A 17 21.49 -7.19 0.22
N PHE A 18 22.51 -6.37 -0.09
CA PHE A 18 22.96 -5.29 0.77
C PHE A 18 22.81 -3.94 0.06
N PHE A 19 22.22 -3.00 0.79
CA PHE A 19 22.15 -1.59 0.44
C PHE A 19 23.19 -0.82 1.23
N TYR A 20 23.76 0.20 0.60
CA TYR A 20 24.86 0.96 1.16
C TYR A 20 24.41 2.38 1.49
N VAL A 21 24.77 2.85 2.68
CA VAL A 21 24.48 4.22 3.11
C VAL A 21 25.02 5.22 2.08
N PRO A 22 24.18 6.11 1.52
CA PRO A 22 24.63 7.13 0.57
C PRO A 22 25.66 8.10 1.17
N LYS A 23 26.43 8.79 0.32
CA LYS A 23 27.37 9.83 0.77
C LYS A 23 26.70 11.13 1.23
N ASP A 24 25.44 11.33 0.85
CA ASP A 24 24.68 12.54 1.17
C ASP A 24 24.43 12.68 2.69
N GLU A 25 24.70 13.86 3.24
CA GLU A 25 24.61 14.10 4.69
C GLU A 25 23.19 13.99 5.24
N ASN A 26 22.17 14.38 4.47
CA ASN A 26 20.77 14.27 4.89
C ASN A 26 20.34 12.81 4.92
N MET A 27 20.75 12.03 3.91
CA MET A 27 20.54 10.59 3.89
C MET A 27 21.26 9.88 5.04
N ILE A 28 22.49 10.30 5.39
CA ILE A 28 23.20 9.74 6.55
C ILE A 28 22.42 9.98 7.84
N LYS A 29 21.87 11.19 8.05
CA LYS A 29 21.02 11.50 9.22
C LYS A 29 19.74 10.67 9.25
N LEU A 30 19.10 10.48 8.10
CA LEU A 30 17.91 9.63 7.98
C LEU A 30 18.23 8.18 8.39
N TRP A 31 19.31 7.62 7.85
CA TRP A 31 19.76 6.26 8.16
C TRP A 31 20.16 6.10 9.62
N GLN A 32 20.83 7.10 10.21
CA GLN A 32 21.14 7.13 11.64
C GLN A 32 19.88 7.04 12.50
N SER A 33 18.84 7.80 12.14
CA SER A 33 17.56 7.78 12.84
C SER A 33 16.85 6.43 12.68
N ALA A 34 16.85 5.87 11.46
CA ALA A 34 16.19 4.61 11.15
C ALA A 34 16.81 3.41 11.89
N LEU A 35 18.14 3.38 12.01
CA LEU A 35 18.86 2.30 12.69
C LEU A 35 18.72 2.33 14.23
N LYS A 36 18.20 3.44 14.80
CA LYS A 36 17.95 3.63 16.24
C LYS A 36 19.16 3.32 17.14
N ARG A 37 20.38 3.38 16.61
CA ARG A 37 21.62 3.18 17.37
C ARG A 37 22.12 4.51 17.92
N LYS A 38 22.27 4.59 19.24
CA LYS A 38 22.82 5.78 19.93
C LYS A 38 24.32 5.69 20.16
N ASP A 39 24.86 4.47 20.12
CA ASP A 39 26.26 4.12 20.40
C ASP A 39 27.16 4.15 19.15
N PHE A 40 26.60 4.47 17.98
CA PHE A 40 27.26 4.28 16.71
C PHE A 40 26.93 5.40 15.73
N ILE A 41 27.97 5.99 15.15
CA ILE A 41 27.84 7.01 14.11
C ILE A 41 27.88 6.32 12.76
N VAL A 42 26.76 6.39 12.03
CA VAL A 42 26.59 5.86 10.68
C VAL A 42 27.43 6.67 9.71
N LYS A 43 28.15 5.96 8.84
CA LYS A 43 29.00 6.53 7.79
C LYS A 43 28.57 6.01 6.43
N ALA A 44 28.89 6.78 5.39
CA ALA A 44 28.68 6.36 4.01
C ALA A 44 29.32 4.99 3.71
N LYS A 45 28.75 4.26 2.74
CA LYS A 45 29.17 2.92 2.30
C LYS A 45 29.09 1.82 3.35
N GLN A 46 28.44 2.04 4.48
CA GLN A 46 28.18 0.96 5.42
C GLN A 46 26.98 0.11 4.94
N PRO A 47 27.04 -1.23 5.05
CA PRO A 47 26.01 -2.11 4.51
C PRO A 47 24.86 -2.38 5.51
N VAL A 48 23.65 -2.41 4.97
CA VAL A 48 22.40 -2.85 5.62
C VAL A 48 21.72 -3.85 4.67
N CYS A 49 21.31 -5.01 5.16
CA CYS A 49 20.66 -6.00 4.32
C CYS A 49 19.20 -5.64 3.98
N GLU A 50 18.68 -6.25 2.92
CA GLU A 50 17.32 -6.05 2.40
C GLU A 50 16.20 -6.28 3.43
N LYS A 51 16.43 -7.12 4.45
CA LYS A 51 15.47 -7.41 5.52
C LYS A 51 15.10 -6.20 6.39
N HIS A 52 15.85 -5.11 6.29
CA HIS A 52 15.58 -3.87 7.01
C HIS A 52 14.85 -2.81 6.17
N PHE A 53 14.48 -3.18 4.95
CA PHE A 53 13.65 -2.37 4.07
C PHE A 53 12.32 -3.10 3.92
N LEU A 54 11.24 -2.35 3.68
CA LEU A 54 10.03 -2.98 3.21
C LEU A 54 10.31 -3.54 1.81
N HIS A 55 9.77 -4.71 1.51
CA HIS A 55 9.98 -5.34 0.20
C HIS A 55 9.56 -4.41 -0.96
N THR A 56 8.52 -3.60 -0.72
CA THR A 56 8.00 -2.58 -1.65
C THR A 56 8.91 -1.37 -1.83
N ASP A 57 9.83 -1.11 -0.89
CA ASP A 57 10.78 0.01 -0.98
C ASP A 57 12.01 -0.35 -1.82
N ILE A 58 12.19 -1.64 -2.12
CA ILE A 58 13.28 -2.13 -2.95
C ILE A 58 12.82 -2.23 -4.40
N LEU A 59 13.53 -1.52 -5.27
CA LEU A 59 13.35 -1.68 -6.72
C LEU A 59 14.10 -2.93 -7.20
N TRP A 60 13.35 -3.93 -7.64
CA TRP A 60 13.87 -5.23 -8.09
C TRP A 60 14.09 -5.32 -9.61
N ASN A 61 13.57 -4.34 -10.37
CA ASN A 61 13.79 -4.23 -11.80
C ASN A 61 15.05 -3.45 -12.11
N ARG A 62 15.78 -3.88 -13.14
CA ARG A 62 16.86 -3.10 -13.74
C ARG A 62 16.36 -2.49 -15.04
N THR A 63 16.32 -1.16 -15.09
CA THR A 63 16.03 -0.39 -16.29
C THR A 63 17.35 0.17 -16.84
N ILE A 64 17.68 -0.19 -18.09
CA ILE A 64 18.78 0.43 -18.84
C ILE A 64 18.18 1.60 -19.62
N CYS A 65 18.64 2.81 -19.36
CA CYS A 65 18.20 4.00 -20.07
C CYS A 65 19.28 4.54 -21.00
N ASP A 66 18.87 5.18 -22.10
CA ASP A 66 19.75 5.99 -22.95
C ASP A 66 20.15 7.30 -22.23
N ASP A 67 21.06 8.06 -22.85
CA ASP A 67 21.57 9.34 -22.34
C ASP A 67 20.47 10.43 -22.20
N LYS A 68 19.26 10.16 -22.70
CA LYS A 68 18.07 11.02 -22.63
C LYS A 68 17.01 10.48 -21.67
N GLY A 69 17.26 9.35 -21.00
CA GLY A 69 16.37 8.74 -20.02
C GLY A 69 15.30 7.80 -20.59
N HIS A 70 15.34 7.44 -21.88
CA HIS A 70 14.44 6.44 -22.45
C HIS A 70 14.91 5.03 -22.12
N ILE A 71 13.98 4.17 -21.68
CA ILE A 71 14.27 2.77 -21.35
C ILE A 71 14.53 2.00 -22.64
N LEU A 72 15.72 1.41 -22.73
CA LEU A 72 16.16 0.55 -23.82
C LEU A 72 15.89 -0.93 -23.52
N GLU A 73 15.94 -1.32 -22.25
CA GLU A 73 15.71 -2.70 -21.82
C GLU A 73 15.28 -2.72 -20.34
N GLU A 74 14.29 -3.55 -20.03
CA GLU A 74 13.83 -3.83 -18.66
C GLU A 74 13.96 -5.33 -18.40
N THR A 75 14.74 -5.70 -17.38
CA THR A 75 14.89 -7.09 -16.95
C THR A 75 14.50 -7.22 -15.48
N GLU A 76 13.53 -8.09 -15.21
CA GLU A 76 13.18 -8.52 -13.86
C GLU A 76 14.21 -9.52 -13.35
N LYS A 77 14.78 -9.28 -12.17
CA LYS A 77 15.60 -10.29 -11.48
C LYS A 77 14.71 -11.11 -10.56
N THR A 78 14.31 -12.30 -11.00
CA THR A 78 13.64 -13.28 -10.15
C THR A 78 14.63 -13.79 -9.10
N GLN A 79 14.39 -13.54 -7.81
CA GLN A 79 15.10 -14.26 -6.76
C GLN A 79 14.39 -15.58 -6.45
N ILE A 80 15.07 -16.68 -6.79
CA ILE A 80 14.86 -18.01 -6.22
C ILE A 80 15.47 -18.00 -4.81
N ASN A 81 14.64 -18.04 -3.76
CA ASN A 81 14.97 -18.83 -2.56
C ASN A 81 13.75 -19.08 -1.66
N ILE A 82 13.34 -20.34 -1.72
CA ILE A 82 12.36 -21.05 -0.93
C ILE A 82 12.83 -21.14 0.52
N GLN A 83 12.00 -20.72 1.50
CA GLN A 83 12.10 -21.30 2.83
C GLN A 83 11.55 -22.72 2.76
N LYS A 84 12.49 -23.66 2.66
CA LYS A 84 12.28 -25.10 2.84
C LYS A 84 11.81 -25.33 4.27
N GLU A 85 10.53 -25.61 4.43
CA GLU A 85 9.96 -26.41 5.51
C GLU A 85 8.47 -26.56 5.20
N ASN A 86 8.13 -27.56 4.36
CA ASN A 86 6.85 -28.31 4.34
C ASN A 86 6.71 -29.26 3.13
N GLU A 87 7.67 -29.30 2.19
CA GLU A 87 7.70 -30.26 1.06
C GLU A 87 8.21 -31.66 1.43
N SER A 88 7.65 -32.31 2.44
CA SER A 88 7.95 -33.74 2.68
C SER A 88 6.74 -34.61 2.98
N LYS A 89 5.53 -34.19 2.58
CA LYS A 89 4.30 -35.00 2.78
C LYS A 89 3.34 -35.05 1.59
N ILE A 90 3.71 -34.54 0.41
CA ILE A 90 2.81 -34.52 -0.76
C ILE A 90 3.29 -35.45 -1.89
N GLU A 91 4.53 -35.94 -1.87
CA GLU A 91 5.04 -36.83 -2.94
C GLU A 91 4.67 -38.32 -2.82
N ASP A 92 4.06 -38.76 -1.71
CA ASP A 92 3.72 -40.19 -1.52
C ASP A 92 2.23 -40.54 -1.72
N VAL A 93 1.36 -39.59 -2.11
CA VAL A 93 -0.09 -39.85 -2.26
C VAL A 93 -0.60 -39.81 -3.71
N LEU A 94 0.23 -39.41 -4.69
CA LEU A 94 -0.22 -39.21 -6.08
C LEU A 94 0.30 -40.23 -7.11
N ASN A 95 1.00 -41.30 -6.69
CA ASN A 95 1.53 -42.33 -7.59
C ASN A 95 0.76 -43.68 -7.55
N THR A 96 -0.52 -43.66 -7.19
CA THR A 96 -1.38 -44.83 -7.40
C THR A 96 -2.62 -44.40 -8.17
N GLU A 97 -2.80 -45.04 -9.33
CA GLU A 97 -3.96 -44.99 -10.23
C GLU A 97 -3.82 -44.12 -11.49
N VAL A 98 -2.82 -44.46 -12.32
CA VAL A 98 -2.98 -44.40 -13.78
C VAL A 98 -3.77 -45.63 -14.22
N SER A 99 -5.07 -45.46 -14.45
CA SER A 99 -5.78 -46.05 -15.60
C SER A 99 -7.26 -45.65 -15.55
N ASN A 100 -7.68 -44.69 -16.37
CA ASN A 100 -8.75 -44.85 -17.35
C ASN A 100 -9.04 -43.54 -18.08
N ILE A 101 -9.29 -43.70 -19.37
CA ILE A 101 -9.47 -42.72 -20.46
C ILE A 101 -10.77 -41.91 -20.27
N ASP A 102 -10.72 -40.57 -20.33
CA ASP A 102 -11.20 -39.68 -21.40
C ASP A 102 -11.66 -38.28 -20.92
N ASN A 103 -11.42 -37.25 -21.75
CA ASN A 103 -11.95 -35.87 -21.75
C ASN A 103 -11.66 -34.91 -20.58
N GLY A 104 -11.06 -33.76 -20.89
CA GLY A 104 -11.11 -32.58 -20.02
C GLY A 104 -10.12 -31.48 -20.38
N GLU A 105 -10.64 -30.35 -20.85
CA GLU A 105 -9.94 -29.11 -21.21
C GLU A 105 -8.80 -28.71 -20.25
N ASN A 106 -7.63 -28.45 -20.82
CA ASN A 106 -6.54 -27.71 -20.17
C ASN A 106 -7.02 -26.29 -19.83
N LYS A 107 -7.47 -26.07 -18.59
CA LYS A 107 -7.63 -24.72 -18.04
C LYS A 107 -6.26 -24.19 -17.64
N ASN A 108 -5.66 -23.40 -18.53
CA ASN A 108 -4.62 -22.45 -18.17
C ASN A 108 -5.13 -21.57 -17.00
N LEU A 109 -4.42 -21.56 -15.89
CA LEU A 109 -4.70 -20.66 -14.76
C LEU A 109 -4.23 -19.25 -15.16
N THR A 110 -5.13 -18.47 -15.77
CA THR A 110 -4.85 -17.07 -16.14
C THR A 110 -4.80 -16.21 -14.87
N SER A 111 -3.69 -15.50 -14.67
CA SER A 111 -3.55 -14.50 -13.60
C SER A 111 -4.55 -13.36 -13.77
N LEU A 112 -5.18 -12.92 -12.68
CA LEU A 112 -6.15 -11.81 -12.68
C LEU A 112 -5.50 -10.51 -13.18
N SER A 113 -6.08 -9.88 -14.20
CA SER A 113 -5.63 -8.59 -14.71
C SER A 113 -6.52 -7.43 -14.26
N PHE A 114 -6.01 -6.20 -14.38
CA PHE A 114 -6.79 -5.00 -14.11
C PHE A 114 -8.05 -4.91 -14.97
N ASN A 115 -7.98 -5.30 -16.25
CA ASN A 115 -9.14 -5.27 -17.15
C ASN A 115 -10.20 -6.31 -16.75
N ASP A 116 -9.78 -7.44 -16.17
CA ASP A 116 -10.73 -8.43 -15.65
C ASP A 116 -11.54 -7.83 -14.49
N ILE A 117 -10.90 -7.09 -13.59
CA ILE A 117 -11.58 -6.38 -12.50
C ILE A 117 -12.56 -5.34 -13.05
N ILE A 118 -12.14 -4.54 -14.04
CA ILE A 118 -13.03 -3.56 -14.70
C ILE A 118 -14.28 -4.25 -15.25
N ASN A 119 -14.10 -5.35 -15.99
CA ASN A 119 -15.20 -6.12 -16.54
C ASN A 119 -16.14 -6.66 -15.44
N ILE A 120 -15.60 -7.16 -14.33
CA ILE A 120 -16.40 -7.66 -13.20
C ILE A 120 -17.22 -6.52 -12.57
N VAL A 121 -16.61 -5.35 -12.42
CA VAL A 121 -17.23 -4.17 -11.83
C VAL A 121 -18.33 -3.61 -12.74
N ASP A 122 -18.06 -3.46 -14.03
CA ASP A 122 -19.03 -2.94 -15.01
C ASP A 122 -20.22 -3.89 -15.21
N ASN A 123 -19.98 -5.21 -15.12
CA ASN A 123 -21.05 -6.21 -15.11
C ASN A 123 -21.78 -6.34 -13.75
N LYS A 124 -21.44 -5.50 -12.76
CA LYS A 124 -22.03 -5.51 -11.40
C LYS A 124 -21.85 -6.83 -10.65
N HIS A 125 -20.79 -7.57 -10.96
CA HIS A 125 -20.46 -8.83 -10.29
C HIS A 125 -19.63 -8.61 -9.02
N LEU A 126 -18.99 -7.44 -8.87
CA LEU A 126 -18.32 -7.07 -7.63
C LEU A 126 -19.32 -6.47 -6.62
N HIS A 127 -19.48 -7.14 -5.48
CA HIS A 127 -20.23 -6.61 -4.37
C HIS A 127 -19.38 -5.60 -3.57
N ILE A 128 -19.75 -4.32 -3.60
CA ILE A 128 -19.09 -3.23 -2.86
C ILE A 128 -19.87 -2.86 -1.60
N PRO A 129 -19.26 -2.17 -0.61
CA PRO A 129 -19.97 -1.77 0.60
C PRO A 129 -21.13 -0.79 0.30
N PRO A 130 -22.17 -0.74 1.15
CA PRO A 130 -23.28 0.18 0.96
C PRO A 130 -22.83 1.63 0.88
N GLN A 131 -23.50 2.45 0.05
CA GLN A 131 -23.21 3.88 -0.17
C GLN A 131 -21.89 4.18 -0.89
N TRP A 132 -21.02 3.18 -1.11
CA TRP A 132 -19.87 3.33 -1.97
C TRP A 132 -20.30 3.38 -3.43
N THR A 133 -19.48 4.04 -4.23
CA THR A 133 -19.56 4.03 -5.69
C THR A 133 -18.15 3.95 -6.26
N TYR A 134 -18.03 3.91 -7.58
CA TYR A 134 -16.74 3.83 -8.25
C TYR A 134 -16.71 4.64 -9.54
N THR A 135 -15.51 4.97 -9.98
CA THR A 135 -15.25 5.56 -11.29
C THR A 135 -13.93 5.06 -11.84
N THR A 136 -13.77 5.13 -13.15
CA THR A 136 -12.51 4.87 -13.82
C THR A 136 -11.91 6.18 -14.29
N SER A 137 -10.58 6.30 -14.19
CA SER A 137 -9.85 7.48 -14.61
C SER A 137 -8.51 7.09 -15.19
N THR A 138 -7.90 8.00 -15.94
CA THR A 138 -6.54 7.86 -16.42
C THR A 138 -5.75 9.08 -15.99
N THR A 139 -4.61 8.87 -15.34
CA THR A 139 -3.75 9.97 -14.88
C THR A 139 -2.32 9.74 -15.31
N TYR A 140 -1.60 10.83 -15.61
CA TYR A 140 -0.18 10.76 -15.91
C TYR A 140 0.62 10.65 -14.60
N MET A 141 1.30 9.52 -14.41
CA MET A 141 2.16 9.30 -13.26
C MET A 141 3.62 9.54 -13.63
N LYS A 142 4.16 10.65 -13.11
CA LYS A 142 5.55 11.08 -13.38
C LYS A 142 6.59 10.00 -13.08
N HIS A 143 6.40 9.23 -12.00
CA HIS A 143 7.33 8.16 -11.62
C HIS A 143 7.48 7.08 -12.70
N PHE A 144 6.38 6.76 -13.39
CA PHE A 144 6.36 5.75 -14.45
C PHE A 144 6.48 6.37 -15.86
N ASN A 145 6.55 7.70 -15.95
CA ASN A 145 6.52 8.47 -17.19
C ASN A 145 5.42 8.02 -18.19
N LYS A 146 4.26 7.61 -17.67
CA LYS A 146 3.14 7.12 -18.50
C LYS A 146 1.79 7.45 -17.88
N ASN A 147 0.77 7.39 -18.72
CA ASN A 147 -0.61 7.36 -18.28
C ASN A 147 -0.90 6.01 -17.62
N ILE A 148 -1.52 6.04 -16.45
CA ILE A 148 -1.93 4.86 -15.69
C ILE A 148 -3.44 4.92 -15.52
N LYS A 149 -4.09 3.78 -15.77
CA LYS A 149 -5.52 3.61 -15.47
C LYS A 149 -5.73 3.39 -13.98
N LEU A 150 -6.76 4.03 -13.46
CA LEU A 150 -7.18 3.95 -12.07
C LEU A 150 -8.63 3.49 -12.02
N LEU A 151 -8.93 2.59 -11.11
CA LEU A 151 -10.27 2.27 -10.65
C LEU A 151 -10.40 2.79 -9.23
N ILE A 152 -11.28 3.76 -9.04
CA ILE A 152 -11.39 4.53 -7.81
C ILE A 152 -12.75 4.20 -7.18
N PHE A 153 -12.74 3.48 -6.07
CA PHE A 153 -13.89 3.27 -5.22
C PHE A 153 -13.92 4.35 -4.14
N TYR A 154 -15.07 4.95 -3.87
CA TYR A 154 -15.15 6.02 -2.88
C TYR A 154 -16.48 6.05 -2.14
N LEU A 155 -16.40 6.52 -0.89
CA LEU A 155 -17.54 6.84 -0.03
C LEU A 155 -17.78 8.36 -0.04
N PRO A 156 -18.74 8.86 -0.84
CA PRO A 156 -19.08 10.27 -0.84
C PRO A 156 -19.85 10.64 0.44
N MET A 157 -19.58 11.83 0.96
CA MET A 157 -20.28 12.44 2.08
C MET A 157 -20.77 13.82 1.68
N VAL A 158 -21.88 14.23 2.29
CA VAL A 158 -22.52 15.52 2.05
C VAL A 158 -22.54 16.31 3.35
N SER A 159 -22.05 17.54 3.33
CA SER A 159 -22.16 18.49 4.43
C SER A 159 -22.88 19.75 3.98
N THR A 160 -23.71 20.34 4.84
CA THR A 160 -24.32 21.65 4.57
C THR A 160 -23.27 22.75 4.64
N ILE A 161 -23.37 23.74 3.76
CA ILE A 161 -22.48 24.90 3.78
C ILE A 161 -23.05 25.91 4.77
N LYS A 162 -22.28 26.22 5.83
CA LYS A 162 -22.68 27.25 6.80
C LYS A 162 -22.98 28.57 6.08
N ASN A 163 -24.08 29.22 6.46
CA ASN A 163 -24.58 30.49 5.93
C ASN A 163 -25.23 30.44 4.53
N TYR A 164 -25.42 29.26 3.95
CA TYR A 164 -26.16 29.10 2.70
C TYR A 164 -27.24 28.04 2.87
N GLU A 165 -28.49 28.49 3.03
CA GLU A 165 -29.66 27.61 2.95
C GLU A 165 -29.64 26.86 1.62
N ASP A 166 -29.96 25.57 1.65
CA ASP A 166 -30.04 24.67 0.50
C ASP A 166 -28.74 24.41 -0.30
N LYS A 167 -27.57 24.82 0.21
CA LYS A 167 -26.28 24.46 -0.41
C LYS A 167 -25.56 23.36 0.36
N CYS A 168 -25.05 22.39 -0.39
CA CYS A 168 -24.24 21.31 0.14
C CYS A 168 -22.85 21.24 -0.52
N ASN A 169 -21.89 20.73 0.24
CA ASN A 169 -20.56 20.38 -0.22
C ASN A 169 -20.45 18.86 -0.22
N ILE A 170 -19.97 18.30 -1.32
CA ILE A 170 -19.71 16.87 -1.46
C ILE A 170 -18.21 16.66 -1.30
N TYR A 171 -17.82 15.74 -0.43
CA TYR A 171 -16.43 15.37 -0.23
C TYR A 171 -16.30 13.86 -0.11
N LEU A 172 -15.09 13.34 -0.34
CA LEU A 172 -14.82 11.92 -0.26
C LEU A 172 -14.27 11.61 1.13
N GLN A 173 -15.01 10.83 1.90
CA GLN A 173 -14.56 10.45 3.24
C GLN A 173 -13.50 9.36 3.16
N LYS A 174 -13.71 8.38 2.29
CA LYS A 174 -12.82 7.23 2.07
C LYS A 174 -12.69 6.96 0.58
N GLU A 175 -11.50 6.63 0.15
CA GLU A 175 -11.18 6.32 -1.23
C GLU A 175 -10.24 5.10 -1.26
N VAL A 176 -10.53 4.15 -2.14
CA VAL A 176 -9.69 2.99 -2.43
C VAL A 176 -9.39 3.04 -3.92
N ILE A 177 -8.12 3.24 -4.26
CA ILE A 177 -7.63 3.44 -5.62
C ILE A 177 -6.86 2.20 -6.03
N LEU A 178 -7.39 1.44 -6.96
CA LEU A 178 -6.68 0.35 -7.62
C LEU A 178 -6.00 0.88 -8.89
N LYS A 179 -4.69 0.68 -8.98
CA LYS A 179 -3.87 1.06 -10.14
C LYS A 179 -3.80 -0.08 -11.15
N GLU A 180 -3.46 0.24 -12.40
CA GLU A 180 -3.32 -0.74 -13.50
C GLU A 180 -2.34 -1.88 -13.18
N ASN A 181 -1.34 -1.65 -12.33
CA ASN A 181 -0.40 -2.65 -11.86
C ASN A 181 -0.87 -3.41 -10.59
N MET A 182 -2.18 -3.39 -10.32
CA MET A 182 -2.83 -4.06 -9.19
C MET A 182 -2.43 -3.55 -7.79
N LEU A 183 -1.68 -2.45 -7.71
CA LEU A 183 -1.38 -1.77 -6.44
C LEU A 183 -2.59 -0.98 -5.95
N LEU A 184 -2.84 -1.07 -4.65
CA LEU A 184 -3.94 -0.40 -3.98
C LEU A 184 -3.41 0.76 -3.13
N GLU A 185 -4.11 1.88 -3.19
CA GLU A 185 -3.86 3.08 -2.38
C GLU A 185 -5.15 3.47 -1.66
N ILE A 186 -5.03 3.84 -0.38
CA ILE A 186 -6.19 4.20 0.44
C ILE A 186 -6.02 5.63 0.93
N ASN A 187 -7.01 6.46 0.63
CA ASN A 187 -7.08 7.83 1.11
C ASN A 187 -8.28 8.00 2.05
N ILE A 188 -8.08 8.70 3.17
CA ILE A 188 -9.15 9.15 4.06
C ILE A 188 -9.11 10.67 4.05
N LEU A 189 -10.24 11.31 3.75
CA LEU A 189 -10.35 12.77 3.71
C LEU A 189 -9.22 13.43 2.87
N LYS A 190 -8.92 12.86 1.69
CA LYS A 190 -7.83 13.25 0.78
C LYS A 190 -6.41 13.12 1.33
N GLN A 191 -6.21 12.42 2.44
CA GLN A 191 -4.87 12.10 2.94
C GLN A 191 -4.57 10.62 2.74
N PRO A 192 -3.40 10.28 2.16
CA PRO A 192 -2.99 8.90 2.06
C PRO A 192 -2.74 8.32 3.44
N ILE A 193 -3.31 7.16 3.69
CA ILE A 193 -2.93 6.35 4.85
C ILE A 193 -1.66 5.60 4.44
N ILE A 194 -0.55 5.96 5.06
CA ILE A 194 0.76 5.30 4.86
C ILE A 194 0.97 4.19 5.92
N ILE A 195 0.02 3.99 6.83
CA ILE A 195 0.27 3.44 8.16
C ILE A 195 0.19 1.90 8.19
N ASP A 196 1.01 1.30 9.05
CA ASP A 196 0.80 0.01 9.72
C ASP A 196 -0.67 -0.13 10.18
N ILE A 197 -1.50 -0.58 9.26
CA ILE A 197 -2.88 -0.94 9.52
C ILE A 197 -2.84 -1.99 10.64
N PRO A 198 -3.70 -1.90 11.67
CA PRO A 198 -3.75 -2.90 12.72
C PRO A 198 -3.78 -4.31 12.10
N PHE A 199 -2.94 -5.24 12.58
CA PHE A 199 -2.76 -6.59 12.01
C PHE A 199 -4.08 -7.36 11.80
N ASP A 200 -5.15 -6.97 12.51
CA ASP A 200 -6.50 -7.51 12.43
C ASP A 200 -7.34 -7.01 11.24
N VAL A 201 -6.85 -6.03 10.46
CA VAL A 201 -7.58 -5.50 9.31
C VAL A 201 -6.97 -6.04 8.00
N GLN A 202 -7.76 -6.82 7.27
CA GLN A 202 -7.38 -7.43 6.00
C GLN A 202 -7.38 -6.38 4.87
N ILE A 203 -6.26 -5.67 4.72
CA ILE A 203 -6.02 -4.75 3.61
C ILE A 203 -4.81 -5.25 2.82
N HIS A 204 -5.05 -5.54 1.54
CA HIS A 204 -4.02 -6.04 0.63
C HIS A 204 -3.44 -4.88 -0.18
N ASN A 205 -2.12 -4.76 -0.22
CA ASN A 205 -1.43 -3.72 -0.98
C ASN A 205 -1.38 -4.03 -2.49
N ILE A 206 -1.35 -5.33 -2.82
CA ILE A 206 -1.42 -5.86 -4.19
C ILE A 206 -2.64 -6.77 -4.24
N ILE A 207 -3.46 -6.62 -5.28
CA ILE A 207 -4.65 -7.44 -5.50
C ILE A 207 -4.33 -8.57 -6.47
N GLU A 208 -4.43 -9.80 -6.00
CA GLU A 208 -4.25 -11.03 -6.79
C GLU A 208 -5.58 -11.74 -7.08
N SER A 209 -6.61 -11.46 -6.27
CA SER A 209 -7.96 -12.01 -6.44
C SER A 209 -9.06 -10.96 -6.27
N VAL A 210 -10.23 -11.23 -6.83
CA VAL A 210 -11.41 -10.37 -6.70
C VAL A 210 -11.90 -10.34 -5.24
N GLU A 211 -11.73 -11.45 -4.54
CA GLU A 211 -12.04 -11.62 -3.13
C GLU A 211 -11.18 -10.69 -2.26
N GLN A 212 -9.87 -10.58 -2.52
CA GLN A 212 -8.98 -9.67 -1.79
C GLN A 212 -9.39 -8.20 -1.96
N LEU A 213 -9.81 -7.81 -3.17
CA LEU A 213 -10.32 -6.47 -3.43
C LEU A 213 -11.60 -6.22 -2.62
N LYS A 214 -12.53 -7.17 -2.65
CA LYS A 214 -13.78 -7.10 -1.89
C LYS A 214 -13.50 -6.97 -0.39
N GLU A 215 -12.69 -7.85 0.18
CA GLU A 215 -12.29 -7.80 1.59
C GLU A 215 -11.69 -6.44 1.95
N THR A 216 -10.78 -5.93 1.13
CA THR A 216 -10.16 -4.62 1.34
C THR A 216 -11.20 -3.49 1.37
N LEU A 217 -12.17 -3.48 0.45
CA LEU A 217 -13.24 -2.47 0.44
C LEU A 217 -14.08 -2.52 1.72
N PHE A 218 -14.45 -3.70 2.20
CA PHE A 218 -15.23 -3.86 3.43
C PHE A 218 -14.42 -3.52 4.68
N SER A 219 -13.14 -3.89 4.72
CA SER A 219 -12.20 -3.50 5.76
C SER A 219 -12.12 -1.98 5.87
N VAL A 220 -11.89 -1.28 4.74
CA VAL A 220 -11.81 0.19 4.71
C VAL A 220 -13.13 0.83 5.11
N ASN A 221 -14.26 0.26 4.68
CA ASN A 221 -15.58 0.73 5.09
C ASN A 221 -15.76 0.71 6.61
N ASN A 222 -15.25 -0.31 7.29
CA ASN A 222 -15.43 -0.50 8.73
C ASN A 222 -14.45 0.33 9.59
N LEU A 223 -13.41 0.92 8.99
CA LEU A 223 -12.47 1.78 9.72
C LEU A 223 -13.18 2.99 10.34
N ASN A 224 -12.97 3.22 11.64
CA ASN A 224 -13.47 4.42 12.29
C ASN A 224 -12.61 5.62 11.91
N VAL A 225 -13.24 6.65 11.34
CA VAL A 225 -12.57 7.92 11.07
C VAL A 225 -12.64 8.79 12.32
N CYS A 226 -11.50 9.36 12.70
CA CYS A 226 -11.40 10.29 13.81
C CYS A 226 -12.43 11.41 13.66
N LEU A 227 -13.16 11.71 14.74
CA LEU A 227 -14.17 12.76 14.73
C LEU A 227 -13.55 14.17 14.76
N GLY A 228 -12.24 14.27 15.01
CA GLY A 228 -11.57 15.56 15.21
C GLY A 228 -12.06 16.26 16.47
N ALA A 229 -11.83 17.57 16.52
CA ALA A 229 -12.34 18.40 17.61
C ALA A 229 -13.80 18.79 17.30
N VAL A 230 -14.74 18.12 17.97
CA VAL A 230 -16.18 18.38 17.87
C VAL A 230 -16.55 19.49 18.86
N ASN A 231 -17.35 20.46 18.45
CA ASN A 231 -17.85 21.57 19.29
C ASN A 231 -16.78 22.48 19.90
N VAL A 232 -15.76 22.81 19.12
CA VAL A 232 -14.81 23.82 19.59
C VAL A 232 -15.44 25.21 19.48
N THR A 233 -15.61 25.87 20.63
CA THR A 233 -15.80 27.32 20.69
C THR A 233 -14.61 28.00 20.00
N ASN A 234 -14.76 29.26 19.59
CA ASN A 234 -13.77 30.03 18.79
C ASN A 234 -12.34 30.12 19.40
N GLU A 235 -12.10 29.52 20.57
CA GLU A 235 -10.83 29.48 21.31
C GLU A 235 -9.69 28.77 20.58
N ILE A 236 -9.93 27.78 19.70
CA ILE A 236 -8.85 27.16 18.90
C ILE A 236 -8.30 28.11 17.82
N GLU A 237 -9.09 29.06 17.33
CA GLU A 237 -8.60 30.05 16.36
C GLU A 237 -7.55 30.99 17.00
N GLU A 238 -7.57 31.16 18.32
CA GLU A 238 -6.64 32.03 19.05
C GLU A 238 -5.37 31.32 19.57
N ILE A 239 -5.41 30.01 19.84
CA ILE A 239 -4.32 29.28 20.54
C ILE A 239 -3.23 28.75 19.59
N GLY A 240 -3.43 28.84 18.27
CA GLY A 240 -2.35 28.71 17.29
C GLY A 240 -2.57 27.61 16.26
N TYR A 241 -2.59 28.06 15.01
CA TYR A 241 -2.58 27.30 13.75
C TYR A 241 -1.39 26.32 13.59
N ASP A 242 -0.48 26.25 14.55
CA ASP A 242 0.75 25.46 14.46
C ASP A 242 0.53 23.96 14.72
N LEU A 243 -0.47 23.58 15.52
CA LEU A 243 -0.69 22.18 15.91
C LEU A 243 -1.87 21.51 15.21
N ALA A 244 -2.76 22.28 14.57
CA ALA A 244 -3.96 21.79 13.93
C ALA A 244 -4.13 22.28 12.49
N TYR A 245 -4.96 21.59 11.72
CA TYR A 245 -5.41 21.98 10.39
C TYR A 245 -6.90 21.68 10.24
N LYS A 246 -7.56 22.40 9.34
CA LYS A 246 -8.95 22.14 8.97
C LYS A 246 -8.98 21.18 7.79
N ASP A 247 -9.69 20.06 7.93
CA ASP A 247 -9.82 19.08 6.86
C ASP A 247 -10.83 19.51 5.78
N ILE A 248 -11.00 18.66 4.76
CA ILE A 248 -11.93 18.91 3.65
C ILE A 248 -13.41 18.95 4.05
N SER A 249 -13.76 18.40 5.22
CA SER A 249 -15.11 18.46 5.80
C SER A 249 -15.33 19.73 6.64
N GLY A 250 -14.28 20.53 6.84
CA GLY A 250 -14.31 21.70 7.71
C GLY A 250 -14.05 21.39 9.18
N THR A 251 -13.58 20.20 9.52
CA THR A 251 -13.32 19.75 10.90
C THR A 251 -11.87 20.02 11.29
N TRP A 252 -11.66 20.53 12.50
CA TRP A 252 -10.31 20.73 13.05
C TRP A 252 -9.68 19.41 13.50
N ARG A 253 -8.44 19.20 13.07
CA ARG A 253 -7.64 18.01 13.38
C ARG A 253 -6.23 18.40 13.75
N HIS A 254 -5.60 17.63 14.63
CA HIS A 254 -4.17 17.77 14.90
C HIS A 254 -3.37 17.43 13.63
N LYS A 255 -2.26 18.13 13.36
CA LYS A 255 -1.37 17.84 12.22
C LYS A 255 -0.76 16.44 12.25
N LYS A 256 -0.71 15.80 13.43
CA LYS A 256 -0.23 14.41 13.61
C LYS A 256 -1.37 13.37 13.67
N CYS A 257 -2.61 13.76 13.35
CA CYS A 257 -3.75 12.84 13.37
C CYS A 257 -3.56 11.75 12.29
N THR A 258 -3.68 10.48 12.68
CA THR A 258 -3.62 9.32 11.78
C THR A 258 -4.92 9.12 10.99
N LEU A 259 -5.93 9.94 11.24
CA LEU A 259 -7.31 9.88 10.72
C LEU A 259 -8.11 8.63 11.06
N ILE A 260 -7.47 7.48 11.26
CA ILE A 260 -8.10 6.22 11.67
C ILE A 260 -7.96 6.02 13.17
N ILE A 261 -9.04 5.58 13.81
CA ILE A 261 -9.05 5.12 15.20
C ILE A 261 -9.12 3.58 15.17
N SER A 262 -8.14 2.92 15.79
CA SER A 262 -8.21 1.48 16.05
C SER A 262 -9.32 1.19 17.06
N HIS A 263 -10.08 0.11 16.85
CA HIS A 263 -11.13 -0.37 17.77
C HIS A 263 -10.61 -0.67 19.19
N LEU A 264 -9.29 -0.68 19.40
CA LEU A 264 -8.62 -0.94 20.68
C LEU A 264 -8.60 0.25 21.65
N LEU A 265 -9.04 1.43 21.24
CA LEU A 265 -9.20 2.59 22.15
C LEU A 265 -10.69 2.76 22.48
N LYS A 266 -11.16 1.97 23.45
CA LYS A 266 -12.33 2.30 24.28
C LYS A 266 -11.88 3.10 25.49
#